data_AF-A0A9D3YGG8-F1
#
_entry.id   AF-A0A9D3YGG8-F1
#
_cell.length_a   1.000
_cell.length_b   1.000
_cell.length_c   1.000
_cell.angle_alpha   90.00
_cell.angle_beta   90.00
_cell.angle_gamma   90.00
#
_symmetry.space_group_name_H-M   'P 1'
#
loop_
_entity.id
_entity.type
_entity.pdbx_description
1 polymer ?
#
loop_
_entity_poly.entity_id
_entity_poly.type
_entity_poly.pdbx_seq_one_letter_code
_entity_poly.pdbx_strand_id
1 'polypeptide(L)'
;MVTYVHTYIHTYIHTYIHTYIHTYIHTYIHTYIHTCTHARTHARTHARTHARTHAHTHTHTHTHTHTHTHTHTHIHTYIHTYIQTHTHIHTCTHAHMHTCTHAHIHTYIHTYIHTYIHTYIHTYIHTYIHTYIHTYTHTHIHTYIHTYIHTYIHTYIHTYIHTYIHTYTHAHIHTYIHTYTHTHIHTCTHAHMHTCRHAYIHTYIHTYMHTCMHACMHARARARTHARTHTHTHTHTYIHTYILVLSTPMSTNWLLSV
;
A
#
# COMPACT_ATOMS: atom_id res chain seq x y z
N MET A 1 11.54 107.72 -146.48
CA MET A 1 12.50 107.05 -145.57
C MET A 1 12.37 107.47 -144.11
N VAL A 2 11.97 108.70 -143.77
CA VAL A 2 12.02 109.21 -142.38
C VAL A 2 10.89 108.66 -141.47
N THR A 3 9.71 108.35 -141.99
CA THR A 3 8.54 107.93 -141.20
C THR A 3 8.55 106.45 -140.77
N TYR A 4 9.15 105.55 -141.56
CA TYR A 4 9.25 104.11 -141.25
C TYR A 4 10.31 103.83 -140.17
N VAL A 5 11.42 104.57 -140.20
CA VAL A 5 12.47 104.49 -139.18
C VAL A 5 11.96 105.03 -137.85
N HIS A 6 11.18 106.11 -137.86
CA HIS A 6 10.63 106.69 -136.62
C HIS A 6 9.60 105.76 -135.94
N THR A 7 8.68 105.15 -136.69
CA THR A 7 7.69 104.22 -136.10
C THR A 7 8.32 102.90 -135.65
N TYR A 8 9.32 102.37 -136.38
CA TYR A 8 10.05 101.16 -135.97
C TYR A 8 10.91 101.41 -134.73
N ILE A 9 11.66 102.52 -134.68
CA ILE A 9 12.45 102.90 -133.50
C ILE A 9 11.53 103.19 -132.31
N HIS A 10 10.44 103.93 -132.50
CA HIS A 10 9.50 104.24 -131.42
C HIS A 10 8.81 102.99 -130.89
N THR A 11 8.33 102.08 -131.75
CA THR A 11 7.71 100.82 -131.30
C THR A 11 8.72 99.86 -130.69
N TYR A 12 9.93 99.75 -131.22
CA TYR A 12 10.99 98.90 -130.64
C TYR A 12 11.46 99.44 -129.30
N ILE A 13 11.74 100.74 -129.18
CA ILE A 13 12.13 101.36 -127.91
C ILE A 13 10.99 101.31 -126.91
N HIS A 14 9.76 101.65 -127.32
CA HIS A 14 8.61 101.61 -126.41
C HIS A 14 8.31 100.19 -125.95
N THR A 15 8.27 99.20 -126.84
CA THR A 15 8.02 97.80 -126.44
C THR A 15 9.18 97.23 -125.64
N TYR A 16 10.44 97.49 -126.00
CA TYR A 16 11.60 97.01 -125.26
C TYR A 16 11.70 97.66 -123.87
N ILE A 17 11.57 98.99 -123.78
CA ILE A 17 11.59 99.69 -122.49
C ILE A 17 10.36 99.31 -121.67
N HIS A 18 9.16 99.29 -122.24
CA HIS A 18 7.95 98.93 -121.51
C HIS A 18 7.99 97.47 -121.05
N THR A 19 8.37 96.52 -121.90
CA THR A 19 8.47 95.11 -121.49
C THR A 19 9.61 94.90 -120.50
N TYR A 20 10.78 95.50 -120.69
CA TYR A 20 11.90 95.37 -119.76
C TYR A 20 11.59 96.00 -118.40
N ILE A 21 11.08 97.23 -118.37
CA ILE A 21 10.70 97.91 -117.13
C ILE A 21 9.51 97.19 -116.47
N HIS A 22 8.47 96.84 -117.22
CA HIS A 22 7.31 96.16 -116.66
C HIS A 22 7.68 94.77 -116.15
N THR A 23 8.43 93.96 -116.91
CA THR A 23 8.84 92.62 -116.44
C THR A 23 9.82 92.72 -115.28
N TYR A 24 10.80 93.63 -115.30
CA TYR A 24 11.75 93.79 -114.20
C TYR A 24 11.07 94.30 -112.93
N ILE A 25 10.25 95.35 -113.02
CA ILE A 25 9.52 95.88 -111.87
C ILE A 25 8.48 94.87 -111.38
N HIS A 26 7.70 94.25 -112.27
CA HIS A 26 6.69 93.26 -111.88
C HIS A 26 7.35 92.02 -111.27
N THR A 27 8.39 91.46 -111.87
CA THR A 27 9.08 90.29 -111.31
C THR A 27 9.78 90.63 -110.00
N TYR A 28 10.45 91.77 -109.89
CA TYR A 28 11.11 92.18 -108.65
C TYR A 28 10.11 92.44 -107.53
N ILE A 29 9.05 93.23 -107.79
CA ILE A 29 8.01 93.51 -106.79
C ILE A 29 7.24 92.23 -106.44
N HIS A 30 6.85 91.42 -107.42
CA HIS A 30 6.12 90.18 -107.17
C HIS A 30 6.98 89.17 -106.41
N THR A 31 8.23 88.94 -106.81
CA THR A 31 9.14 88.03 -106.08
C THR A 31 9.44 88.54 -104.69
N TYR A 32 9.68 89.84 -104.49
CA TYR A 32 9.91 90.45 -103.19
C TYR A 32 8.67 90.35 -102.28
N ILE A 33 7.49 90.74 -102.78
CA ILE A 33 6.25 90.63 -102.00
C ILE A 33 5.93 89.16 -101.71
N HIS A 34 6.08 88.25 -102.67
CA HIS A 34 5.83 86.83 -102.50
C HIS A 34 6.80 86.20 -101.49
N THR A 35 8.11 86.46 -101.60
CA THR A 35 9.11 85.94 -100.64
C THR A 35 8.91 86.53 -99.26
N CYS A 36 8.66 87.84 -99.13
CA CYS A 36 8.39 88.47 -97.83
C CYS A 36 7.09 87.97 -97.22
N THR A 37 6.01 87.82 -97.99
CA THR A 37 4.74 87.29 -97.48
C THR A 37 4.86 85.82 -97.11
N HIS A 38 5.50 84.99 -97.92
CA HIS A 38 5.77 83.59 -97.63
C HIS A 38 6.66 83.41 -96.39
N ALA A 39 7.76 84.15 -96.29
CA ALA A 39 8.64 84.11 -95.13
C ALA A 39 7.89 84.55 -93.86
N ARG A 40 7.06 85.60 -93.95
CA ARG A 40 6.27 86.09 -92.81
C ARG A 40 5.15 85.14 -92.42
N THR A 41 4.43 84.54 -93.37
CA THR A 41 3.39 83.55 -93.06
C THR A 41 3.99 82.29 -92.50
N HIS A 42 5.09 81.78 -93.08
CA HIS A 42 5.81 80.61 -92.59
C HIS A 42 6.37 80.83 -91.17
N ALA A 43 7.06 81.94 -90.92
CA ALA A 43 7.57 82.26 -89.59
C ALA A 43 6.43 82.38 -88.57
N ARG A 44 5.30 83.00 -88.95
CA ARG A 44 4.14 83.16 -88.07
C ARG A 44 3.41 81.84 -87.81
N THR A 45 3.23 81.00 -88.83
CA THR A 45 2.59 79.68 -88.66
C THR A 45 3.47 78.77 -87.82
N HIS A 46 4.79 78.72 -88.10
CA HIS A 46 5.75 77.94 -87.33
C HIS A 46 5.80 78.37 -85.86
N ALA A 47 5.94 79.67 -85.58
CA ALA A 47 5.95 80.17 -84.21
C ALA A 47 4.63 79.86 -83.48
N ARG A 48 3.49 79.98 -84.17
CA ARG A 48 2.16 79.69 -83.60
C ARG A 48 1.95 78.20 -83.37
N THR A 49 2.33 77.33 -84.31
CA THR A 49 2.19 75.88 -84.14
C THR A 49 3.11 75.40 -83.05
N HIS A 50 4.37 75.84 -83.01
CA HIS A 50 5.32 75.50 -81.95
C HIS A 50 4.85 75.97 -80.57
N ALA A 51 4.43 77.23 -80.43
CA ALA A 51 3.91 77.73 -79.16
C ALA A 51 2.67 76.95 -78.71
N ARG A 52 1.77 76.61 -79.65
CA ARG A 52 0.55 75.85 -79.35
C ARG A 52 0.85 74.40 -78.99
N THR A 53 1.71 73.71 -79.73
CA THR A 53 2.09 72.32 -79.42
C THR A 53 2.87 72.25 -78.12
N HIS A 54 3.77 73.19 -77.86
CA HIS A 54 4.51 73.22 -76.61
C HIS A 54 3.59 73.51 -75.41
N ALA A 55 2.73 74.53 -75.51
CA ALA A 55 1.76 74.82 -74.45
C ALA A 55 0.79 73.65 -74.24
N HIS A 56 0.28 73.05 -75.32
CA HIS A 56 -0.64 71.91 -75.22
C HIS A 56 0.03 70.67 -74.66
N THR A 57 1.22 70.29 -75.15
CA THR A 57 1.97 69.15 -74.62
C THR A 57 2.36 69.39 -73.18
N HIS A 58 2.95 70.54 -72.83
CA HIS A 58 3.33 70.83 -71.45
C HIS A 58 2.11 70.81 -70.51
N THR A 59 1.02 71.49 -70.86
CA THR A 59 -0.19 71.50 -70.02
C THR A 59 -0.83 70.13 -69.97
N HIS A 60 -0.99 69.43 -71.08
CA HIS A 60 -1.58 68.09 -71.13
C HIS A 60 -0.71 67.09 -70.37
N THR A 61 0.60 67.00 -70.64
CA THR A 61 1.47 66.08 -69.93
C THR A 61 1.55 66.45 -68.47
N HIS A 62 1.79 67.71 -68.09
CA HIS A 62 1.88 68.09 -66.69
C HIS A 62 0.56 67.85 -65.96
N THR A 63 -0.58 68.28 -66.50
CA THR A 63 -1.87 68.09 -65.83
C THR A 63 -2.25 66.62 -65.83
N HIS A 64 -2.17 65.90 -66.95
CA HIS A 64 -2.50 64.49 -67.02
C HIS A 64 -1.56 63.66 -66.14
N THR A 65 -0.24 63.78 -66.26
CA THR A 65 0.67 62.99 -65.43
C THR A 65 0.54 63.38 -63.98
N HIS A 66 0.59 64.67 -63.61
CA HIS A 66 0.49 65.07 -62.21
C HIS A 66 -0.86 64.67 -61.60
N THR A 67 -1.98 64.95 -62.26
CA THR A 67 -3.29 64.61 -61.69
C THR A 67 -3.50 63.10 -61.70
N HIS A 68 -3.24 62.40 -62.80
CA HIS A 68 -3.40 60.96 -62.87
C HIS A 68 -2.47 60.24 -61.89
N THR A 69 -1.16 60.52 -61.90
CA THR A 69 -0.24 59.85 -60.98
C THR A 69 -0.52 60.24 -59.55
N HIS A 70 -0.71 61.51 -59.21
CA HIS A 70 -0.96 61.91 -57.82
C HIS A 70 -2.29 61.35 -57.30
N THR A 71 -3.39 61.48 -58.06
CA THR A 71 -4.69 60.97 -57.60
C THR A 71 -4.73 59.46 -57.59
N HIS A 72 -4.24 58.79 -58.63
CA HIS A 72 -4.21 57.33 -58.69
C HIS A 72 -3.30 56.77 -57.60
N THR A 73 -2.08 57.27 -57.46
CA THR A 73 -1.16 56.79 -56.41
C THR A 73 -1.73 57.04 -55.04
N HIS A 74 -2.18 58.26 -54.72
CA HIS A 74 -2.71 58.59 -53.40
C HIS A 74 -3.96 57.75 -53.06
N ILE A 75 -4.93 57.67 -53.97
CA ILE A 75 -6.16 56.89 -53.76
C ILE A 75 -5.82 55.40 -53.63
N HIS A 76 -4.98 54.87 -54.51
CA HIS A 76 -4.58 53.47 -54.48
C HIS A 76 -3.81 53.13 -53.19
N THR A 77 -2.82 53.95 -52.80
CA THR A 77 -2.07 53.73 -51.56
C THR A 77 -2.96 53.86 -50.35
N TYR A 78 -3.89 54.82 -50.32
CA TYR A 78 -4.80 55.00 -49.19
C TYR A 78 -5.74 53.80 -49.05
N ILE A 79 -6.39 53.38 -50.14
CA ILE A 79 -7.30 52.23 -50.13
C ILE A 79 -6.54 50.95 -49.77
N HIS A 80 -5.36 50.72 -50.37
CA HIS A 80 -4.56 49.53 -50.10
C HIS A 80 -4.08 49.49 -48.65
N THR A 81 -3.56 50.60 -48.11
CA THR A 81 -3.13 50.67 -46.70
C THR A 81 -4.31 50.48 -45.74
N TYR A 82 -5.48 51.05 -46.05
CA TYR A 82 -6.68 50.86 -45.25
C TYR A 82 -7.14 49.39 -45.25
N ILE A 83 -7.24 48.76 -46.42
CA ILE A 83 -7.62 47.34 -46.53
C ILE A 83 -6.58 46.45 -45.85
N GLN A 84 -5.28 46.71 -46.06
CA GLN A 84 -4.20 45.95 -45.44
C GLN A 84 -4.24 46.05 -43.91
N THR A 85 -4.41 47.25 -43.35
CA THR A 85 -4.47 47.43 -41.90
C THR A 85 -5.71 46.78 -41.32
N HIS A 86 -6.88 46.91 -41.96
CA HIS A 86 -8.10 46.27 -41.49
C HIS A 86 -8.00 44.74 -41.55
N THR A 87 -7.52 44.18 -42.65
CA THR A 87 -7.34 42.72 -42.80
C THR A 87 -6.30 42.20 -41.82
N HIS A 88 -5.20 42.91 -41.60
CA HIS A 88 -4.18 42.57 -40.61
C HIS A 88 -4.74 42.60 -39.19
N ILE A 89 -5.45 43.66 -38.80
CA ILE A 89 -6.07 43.75 -37.46
C ILE A 89 -7.07 42.61 -37.26
N HIS A 90 -7.90 42.31 -38.25
CA HIS A 90 -8.88 41.22 -38.17
C HIS A 90 -8.20 39.85 -38.05
N THR A 91 -7.21 39.56 -38.90
CA THR A 91 -6.49 38.28 -38.83
C THR A 91 -5.70 38.15 -37.54
N CYS A 92 -5.05 39.21 -37.08
CA CYS A 92 -4.26 39.19 -35.86
C CYS A 92 -5.15 39.03 -34.61
N THR A 93 -6.29 39.74 -34.54
CA THR A 93 -7.24 39.60 -33.44
C THR A 93 -7.92 38.23 -33.44
N HIS A 94 -8.32 37.72 -34.60
CA HIS A 94 -8.89 36.38 -34.71
C HIS A 94 -7.88 35.30 -34.33
N ALA A 95 -6.65 35.37 -34.86
CA ALA A 95 -5.60 34.42 -34.53
C ALA A 95 -5.28 34.43 -33.05
N HIS A 96 -5.12 35.63 -32.45
CA HIS A 96 -4.85 35.79 -31.03
C HIS A 96 -6.01 35.29 -30.16
N MET A 97 -7.25 35.68 -30.46
CA MET A 97 -8.42 35.21 -29.73
C MET A 97 -8.52 33.69 -29.79
N HIS A 98 -8.37 33.09 -30.97
CA HIS A 98 -8.45 31.64 -31.16
C HIS A 98 -7.33 30.91 -30.41
N THR A 99 -6.08 31.33 -30.56
CA THR A 99 -4.96 30.67 -29.86
C THR A 99 -5.04 30.84 -28.36
N CYS A 100 -5.34 32.04 -27.85
CA CYS A 100 -5.42 32.29 -26.42
C CYS A 100 -6.60 31.58 -25.77
N THR A 101 -7.80 31.62 -26.38
CA THR A 101 -8.96 30.89 -25.84
C THR A 101 -8.76 29.39 -25.91
N HIS A 102 -8.28 28.85 -27.03
CA HIS A 102 -8.02 27.43 -27.15
C HIS A 102 -6.93 26.97 -26.18
N ALA A 103 -5.81 27.70 -26.09
CA ALA A 103 -4.74 27.37 -25.16
C ALA A 103 -5.22 27.42 -23.71
N HIS A 104 -5.98 28.46 -23.33
CA HIS A 104 -6.48 28.61 -21.96
C HIS A 104 -7.50 27.53 -21.62
N ILE A 105 -8.48 27.27 -22.49
CA ILE A 105 -9.49 26.23 -22.28
C ILE A 105 -8.81 24.85 -22.23
N HIS A 106 -7.94 24.54 -23.18
CA HIS A 106 -7.26 23.25 -23.22
C HIS A 106 -6.38 23.06 -21.98
N THR A 107 -5.54 24.04 -21.62
CA THR A 107 -4.70 23.92 -20.42
C THR A 107 -5.53 23.85 -19.16
N TYR A 108 -6.54 24.69 -18.98
CA TYR A 108 -7.39 24.68 -17.79
C TYR A 108 -8.16 23.37 -17.65
N ILE A 109 -8.87 22.94 -18.70
CA ILE A 109 -9.65 21.71 -18.69
C ILE A 109 -8.71 20.51 -18.51
N HIS A 110 -7.64 20.41 -19.30
CA HIS A 110 -6.74 19.27 -19.22
C HIS A 110 -6.06 19.21 -17.86
N THR A 111 -5.51 20.32 -17.35
CA THR A 111 -4.86 20.31 -16.04
C THR A 111 -5.86 20.04 -14.94
N TYR A 112 -7.01 20.71 -14.91
CA TYR A 112 -7.99 20.52 -13.85
C TYR A 112 -8.58 19.11 -13.86
N ILE A 113 -9.07 18.63 -15.01
CA ILE A 113 -9.66 17.29 -15.11
C ILE A 113 -8.59 16.22 -14.88
N HIS A 114 -7.43 16.31 -15.53
CA HIS A 114 -6.39 15.30 -15.36
C HIS A 114 -5.87 15.27 -13.93
N THR A 115 -5.54 16.43 -13.33
CA THR A 115 -5.04 16.44 -11.95
C THR A 115 -6.12 16.00 -10.98
N TYR A 116 -7.35 16.50 -11.08
CA TYR A 116 -8.42 16.15 -10.15
C TYR A 116 -8.79 14.67 -10.27
N ILE A 117 -9.05 14.17 -11.48
CA ILE A 117 -9.41 12.76 -11.68
C ILE A 117 -8.24 11.86 -11.32
N HIS A 118 -7.03 12.14 -11.81
CA HIS A 118 -5.88 11.30 -11.51
C HIS A 118 -5.59 11.29 -10.01
N THR A 119 -5.53 12.45 -9.35
CA THR A 119 -5.25 12.49 -7.90
C THR A 119 -6.38 11.84 -7.12
N TYR A 120 -7.64 12.15 -7.40
CA TYR A 120 -8.77 11.57 -6.67
C TYR A 120 -8.87 10.06 -6.86
N ILE A 121 -8.85 9.58 -8.11
CA ILE A 121 -8.95 8.15 -8.40
C ILE A 121 -7.71 7.42 -7.89
N HIS A 122 -6.50 7.92 -8.17
CA HIS A 122 -5.28 7.27 -7.72
C HIS A 122 -5.21 7.23 -6.21
N THR A 123 -5.43 8.36 -5.51
CA THR A 123 -5.38 8.37 -4.05
C THR A 123 -6.49 7.53 -3.46
N TYR A 124 -7.73 7.64 -3.92
CA TYR A 124 -8.84 6.87 -3.38
C TYR A 124 -8.66 5.38 -3.60
N ILE A 125 -8.39 4.95 -4.84
CA ILE A 125 -8.20 3.52 -5.16
C ILE A 125 -6.95 3.00 -4.47
N HIS A 126 -5.82 3.69 -4.57
CA HIS A 126 -4.58 3.22 -3.94
C HIS A 126 -4.75 3.15 -2.43
N THR A 127 -5.25 4.20 -1.77
CA THR A 127 -5.42 4.16 -0.31
C THR A 127 -6.45 3.13 0.09
N TYR A 128 -7.61 3.04 -0.56
CA TYR A 128 -8.65 2.09 -0.20
C TYR A 128 -8.19 0.65 -0.41
N ILE A 129 -7.65 0.31 -1.59
CA ILE A 129 -7.18 -1.05 -1.88
C ILE A 129 -5.98 -1.38 -1.00
N HIS A 130 -4.99 -0.50 -0.90
CA HIS A 130 -3.81 -0.75 -0.08
C HIS A 130 -4.19 -0.90 1.39
N THR A 131 -4.98 0.01 1.95
CA THR A 131 -5.41 -0.11 3.36
C THR A 131 -6.26 -1.33 3.56
N TYR A 132 -7.28 -1.59 2.73
CA TYR A 132 -8.17 -2.74 2.88
C TYR A 132 -7.41 -4.06 2.75
N ILE A 133 -6.66 -4.26 1.67
CA ILE A 133 -5.90 -5.49 1.46
C ILE A 133 -4.83 -5.63 2.53
N HIS A 134 -4.02 -4.60 2.77
CA HIS A 134 -2.94 -4.69 3.75
C HIS A 134 -3.49 -4.93 5.15
N THR A 135 -4.47 -4.15 5.62
CA THR A 135 -5.03 -4.36 6.96
C THR A 135 -5.76 -5.69 7.05
N TYR A 136 -6.60 -6.06 6.09
CA TYR A 136 -7.32 -7.32 6.14
C TYR A 136 -6.37 -8.53 6.11
N THR A 137 -5.44 -8.58 5.15
CA THR A 137 -4.50 -9.69 5.05
C THR A 137 -3.56 -9.72 6.24
N HIS A 138 -2.96 -8.59 6.63
CA HIS A 138 -2.03 -8.55 7.75
C HIS A 138 -2.73 -8.88 9.06
N THR A 139 -3.88 -8.24 9.35
CA THR A 139 -4.59 -8.52 10.60
C THR A 139 -5.13 -9.94 10.61
N HIS A 140 -5.73 -10.43 9.53
CA HIS A 140 -6.31 -11.77 9.51
C HIS A 140 -5.23 -12.85 9.57
N ILE A 141 -4.16 -12.72 8.78
CA ILE A 141 -3.06 -13.69 8.81
C ILE A 141 -2.35 -13.63 10.16
N HIS A 142 -1.99 -12.44 10.64
CA HIS A 142 -1.32 -12.30 11.92
C HIS A 142 -2.18 -12.82 13.07
N THR A 143 -3.46 -12.43 13.14
CA THR A 143 -4.35 -12.92 14.21
C THR A 143 -4.60 -14.41 14.08
N TYR A 144 -4.87 -14.94 12.89
CA TYR A 144 -5.11 -16.37 12.70
C TYR A 144 -3.89 -17.20 13.03
N ILE A 145 -2.71 -16.85 12.48
CA ILE A 145 -1.47 -17.57 12.77
C ILE A 145 -1.11 -17.43 14.23
N HIS A 146 -1.13 -16.22 14.79
CA HIS A 146 -0.77 -16.00 16.19
C HIS A 146 -1.74 -16.74 17.11
N THR A 147 -3.06 -16.58 16.92
CA THR A 147 -4.04 -17.27 17.78
C THR A 147 -3.98 -18.78 17.60
N TYR A 148 -3.95 -19.30 16.37
CA TYR A 148 -3.92 -20.74 16.12
C TYR A 148 -2.64 -21.36 16.65
N ILE A 149 -1.46 -20.83 16.27
CA ILE A 149 -0.18 -21.38 16.71
C ILE A 149 -0.03 -21.20 18.22
N HIS A 150 -0.26 -20.00 18.76
CA HIS A 150 -0.11 -19.77 20.19
C HIS A 150 -1.09 -20.63 20.98
N THR A 151 -2.38 -20.63 20.65
CA THR A 151 -3.34 -21.44 21.41
C THR A 151 -3.08 -22.93 21.23
N TYR A 152 -2.85 -23.43 20.01
CA TYR A 152 -2.61 -24.85 19.78
C TYR A 152 -1.32 -25.32 20.45
N ILE A 153 -0.19 -24.64 20.22
CA ILE A 153 1.09 -25.04 20.82
C ILE A 153 1.04 -24.84 22.33
N HIS A 154 0.59 -23.68 22.82
CA HIS A 154 0.53 -23.44 24.26
C HIS A 154 -0.42 -24.42 24.93
N THR A 155 -1.65 -24.60 24.44
CA THR A 155 -2.59 -25.54 25.06
C THR A 155 -2.11 -26.97 24.93
N TYR A 156 -1.62 -27.42 23.77
CA TYR A 156 -1.14 -28.79 23.61
C TYR A 156 0.08 -29.07 24.47
N ILE A 157 1.11 -28.23 24.42
CA ILE A 157 2.32 -28.42 25.23
C ILE A 157 2.00 -28.26 26.71
N HIS A 158 1.29 -27.20 27.10
CA HIS A 158 0.95 -26.98 28.50
C HIS A 158 0.07 -28.11 29.02
N THR A 159 -1.02 -28.46 28.34
CA THR A 159 -1.90 -29.55 28.82
C THR A 159 -1.17 -30.88 28.78
N TYR A 160 -0.46 -31.25 27.71
CA TYR A 160 0.22 -32.53 27.63
C TYR A 160 1.33 -32.64 28.68
N ILE A 161 2.24 -31.67 28.75
CA ILE A 161 3.35 -31.72 29.70
C ILE A 161 2.84 -31.59 31.13
N HIS A 162 1.97 -30.61 31.40
CA HIS A 162 1.44 -30.42 32.75
C HIS A 162 0.62 -31.63 33.18
N THR A 163 -0.33 -32.11 32.38
CA THR A 163 -1.12 -33.28 32.77
C THR A 163 -0.27 -34.53 32.84
N TYR A 164 0.60 -34.81 31.88
CA TYR A 164 1.43 -36.02 31.91
C TYR A 164 2.39 -36.01 33.09
N ILE A 165 3.19 -34.95 33.25
CA ILE A 165 4.15 -34.87 34.36
C ILE A 165 3.40 -34.81 35.68
N HIS A 166 2.41 -33.93 35.83
CA HIS A 166 1.69 -33.80 37.11
C HIS A 166 0.96 -35.10 37.45
N THR A 167 0.19 -35.70 36.53
CA THR A 167 -0.55 -36.94 36.84
C THR A 167 0.39 -38.11 37.05
N TYR A 168 1.45 -38.27 36.25
CA TYR A 168 2.39 -39.37 36.40
C TYR A 168 3.21 -39.23 37.69
N THR A 169 3.78 -38.06 37.95
CA THR A 169 4.56 -37.83 39.18
C THR A 169 3.67 -37.88 40.40
N HIS A 170 2.49 -37.24 40.39
CA HIS A 170 1.57 -37.29 41.51
C HIS A 170 1.05 -38.70 41.73
N ALA A 171 0.60 -39.42 40.68
CA ALA A 171 0.13 -40.79 40.84
C ALA A 171 1.25 -41.72 41.30
N HIS A 172 2.45 -41.64 40.73
CA HIS A 172 3.56 -42.50 41.12
C HIS A 172 4.05 -42.20 42.53
N ILE A 173 4.27 -40.93 42.88
CA ILE A 173 4.71 -40.54 44.22
C ILE A 173 3.62 -40.85 45.24
N HIS A 174 2.36 -40.49 44.97
CA HIS A 174 1.26 -40.76 45.87
C HIS A 174 1.05 -42.27 46.03
N THR A 175 0.96 -43.05 44.94
CA THR A 175 0.80 -44.50 45.06
C THR A 175 2.00 -45.14 45.74
N TYR A 176 3.23 -44.82 45.37
CA TYR A 176 4.43 -45.40 45.98
C TYR A 176 4.53 -45.05 47.46
N ILE A 177 4.46 -43.77 47.83
CA ILE A 177 4.55 -43.35 49.23
C ILE A 177 3.35 -43.88 50.01
N HIS A 178 2.12 -43.71 49.52
CA HIS A 178 0.93 -44.16 50.23
C HIS A 178 0.92 -45.67 50.37
N THR A 179 1.12 -46.45 49.30
CA THR A 179 1.15 -47.91 49.43
C THR A 179 2.33 -48.37 50.27
N TYR A 180 3.55 -47.85 50.08
CA TYR A 180 4.69 -48.28 50.88
C TYR A 180 4.51 -47.94 52.35
N THR A 181 4.19 -46.69 52.69
CA THR A 181 4.00 -46.28 54.10
C THR A 181 2.79 -46.95 54.71
N HIS A 182 1.64 -46.95 54.02
CA HIS A 182 0.43 -47.56 54.54
C HIS A 182 0.59 -49.07 54.68
N THR A 183 1.04 -49.79 53.64
CA THR A 183 1.20 -51.25 53.74
C THR A 183 2.30 -51.62 54.71
N HIS A 184 3.45 -50.94 54.72
CA HIS A 184 4.54 -51.28 55.62
C HIS A 184 4.17 -50.99 57.08
N ILE A 185 3.65 -49.79 57.38
CA ILE A 185 3.27 -49.43 58.75
C ILE A 185 2.06 -50.26 59.19
N HIS A 186 1.01 -50.38 58.37
CA HIS A 186 -0.18 -51.17 58.71
C HIS A 186 0.18 -52.64 58.91
N THR A 187 0.93 -53.25 57.98
CA THR A 187 1.28 -54.67 58.10
C THR A 187 2.25 -54.91 59.24
N CYS A 188 3.24 -54.04 59.46
CA CYS A 188 4.18 -54.16 60.57
C CYS A 188 3.48 -53.99 61.92
N THR A 189 2.67 -52.94 62.09
CA THR A 189 1.91 -52.70 63.32
C THR A 189 0.86 -53.77 63.56
N HIS A 190 0.11 -54.18 62.54
CA HIS A 190 -0.87 -55.26 62.64
C HIS A 190 -0.19 -56.59 62.96
N ALA A 191 0.87 -56.96 62.25
CA ALA A 191 1.61 -58.19 62.50
C ALA A 191 2.22 -58.18 63.90
N HIS A 192 2.83 -57.07 64.33
CA HIS A 192 3.40 -56.91 65.67
C HIS A 192 2.31 -56.99 66.76
N MET A 193 1.23 -56.23 66.63
CA MET A 193 0.10 -56.28 67.57
C MET A 193 -0.53 -57.68 67.62
N HIS A 194 -0.70 -58.33 66.47
CA HIS A 194 -1.25 -59.68 66.40
C HIS A 194 -0.31 -60.71 67.01
N THR A 195 0.98 -60.72 66.65
CA THR A 195 1.95 -61.65 67.25
C THR A 195 2.19 -61.39 68.72
N CYS A 196 2.31 -60.14 69.16
CA CYS A 196 2.46 -59.80 70.58
C CYS A 196 1.21 -60.18 71.37
N ARG A 197 0.01 -59.88 70.88
CA ARG A 197 -1.23 -60.27 71.56
C ARG A 197 -1.43 -61.78 71.55
N HIS A 198 -1.17 -62.44 70.43
CA HIS A 198 -1.28 -63.90 70.34
C HIS A 198 -0.23 -64.57 71.21
N ALA A 199 1.03 -64.13 71.20
CA ALA A 199 2.07 -64.63 72.08
C ALA A 199 1.72 -64.38 73.55
N TYR A 200 1.24 -63.19 73.92
CA TYR A 200 0.83 -62.88 75.29
C TYR A 200 -0.35 -63.76 75.74
N ILE A 201 -1.43 -63.83 74.98
CA ILE A 201 -2.61 -64.64 75.31
C ILE A 201 -2.25 -66.12 75.32
N HIS A 202 -1.55 -66.60 74.29
CA HIS A 202 -1.17 -68.00 74.20
C HIS A 202 -0.21 -68.37 75.31
N THR A 203 0.90 -67.64 75.52
CA THR A 203 1.81 -67.95 76.63
C THR A 203 1.11 -67.81 77.97
N TYR A 204 0.41 -66.72 78.26
CA TYR A 204 -0.25 -66.52 79.55
C TYR A 204 -1.31 -67.59 79.83
N ILE A 205 -2.27 -67.79 78.93
CA ILE A 205 -3.35 -68.76 79.14
C ILE A 205 -2.81 -70.19 79.05
N HIS A 206 -2.01 -70.53 78.04
CA HIS A 206 -1.48 -71.89 77.88
C HIS A 206 -0.55 -72.24 79.04
N THR A 207 0.41 -71.38 79.42
CA THR A 207 1.30 -71.69 80.54
C THR A 207 0.54 -71.70 81.86
N TYR A 208 -0.38 -70.77 82.10
CA TYR A 208 -1.18 -70.77 83.33
C TYR A 208 -2.05 -72.02 83.44
N MET A 209 -2.80 -72.37 82.39
CA MET A 209 -3.64 -73.57 82.39
C MET A 209 -2.79 -74.85 82.44
N HIS A 210 -1.70 -74.92 81.69
CA HIS A 210 -0.80 -76.07 81.69
C HIS A 210 -0.11 -76.26 83.05
N THR A 211 0.43 -75.20 83.64
CA THR A 211 1.07 -75.27 84.97
C THR A 211 0.05 -75.59 86.05
N CYS A 212 -1.15 -75.01 86.01
CA CYS A 212 -2.20 -75.26 86.99
C CYS A 212 -2.73 -76.71 86.88
N MET A 213 -2.93 -77.22 85.67
CA MET A 213 -3.31 -78.62 85.43
C MET A 213 -2.19 -79.59 85.86
N HIS A 214 -0.93 -79.30 85.50
CA HIS A 214 0.22 -80.13 85.87
C HIS A 214 0.42 -80.15 87.39
N ALA A 215 0.32 -78.99 88.06
CA ALA A 215 0.37 -78.87 89.51
C ALA A 215 -0.79 -79.63 90.18
N CYS A 216 -2.01 -79.53 89.64
CA CYS A 216 -3.17 -80.24 90.15
C CYS A 216 -3.01 -81.77 90.01
N MET A 217 -2.49 -82.24 88.86
CA MET A 217 -2.18 -83.66 88.67
C MET A 217 -1.09 -84.16 89.62
N HIS A 218 -0.02 -83.40 89.80
CA HIS A 218 1.05 -83.73 90.74
C HIS A 218 0.56 -83.74 92.19
N ALA A 219 -0.24 -82.75 92.60
CA ALA A 219 -0.86 -82.70 93.92
C ALA A 219 -1.77 -83.91 94.15
N ARG A 220 -2.58 -84.29 93.15
CA ARG A 220 -3.45 -85.46 93.21
C ARG A 220 -2.67 -86.77 93.26
N ALA A 221 -1.58 -86.90 92.52
CA ALA A 221 -0.67 -88.05 92.59
C ALA A 221 0.04 -88.14 93.95
N ARG A 222 0.48 -87.00 94.50
CA ARG A 222 1.10 -86.91 95.82
C ARG A 222 0.11 -87.23 96.94
N ALA A 223 -1.13 -86.76 96.85
CA ALA A 223 -2.20 -87.11 97.78
C ALA A 223 -2.54 -88.61 97.72
N ARG A 224 -2.61 -89.20 96.51
CA ARG A 224 -2.82 -90.64 96.34
C ARG A 224 -1.69 -91.48 96.93
N THR A 225 -0.44 -91.10 96.67
CA THR A 225 0.73 -91.79 97.24
C THR A 225 0.76 -91.63 98.76
N HIS A 226 0.51 -90.44 99.30
CA HIS A 226 0.42 -90.21 100.74
C HIS A 226 -0.69 -91.01 101.41
N ALA A 227 -1.91 -91.03 100.82
CA ALA A 227 -3.01 -91.85 101.29
C ALA A 227 -2.65 -93.34 101.27
N ARG A 228 -1.99 -93.81 100.20
CA ARG A 228 -1.56 -95.21 100.07
C ARG A 228 -0.46 -95.59 101.06
N THR A 229 0.47 -94.68 101.35
CA THR A 229 1.48 -94.91 102.41
C THR A 229 0.83 -94.90 103.78
N HIS A 230 -0.10 -93.97 104.05
CA HIS A 230 -0.80 -93.88 105.33
C HIS A 230 -1.67 -95.12 105.59
N THR A 231 -2.40 -95.61 104.57
CA THR A 231 -3.16 -96.85 104.71
C THR A 231 -2.24 -98.04 104.92
N HIS A 232 -1.15 -98.16 104.16
CA HIS A 232 -0.17 -99.24 104.33
C HIS A 232 0.46 -99.23 105.74
N THR A 233 0.87 -98.07 106.24
CA THR A 233 1.42 -97.94 107.60
C THR A 233 0.38 -98.27 108.65
N HIS A 234 -0.87 -97.80 108.49
CA HIS A 234 -1.94 -98.05 109.45
C HIS A 234 -2.39 -99.51 109.45
N THR A 235 -2.39 -100.19 108.29
CA THR A 235 -2.64 -101.63 108.22
C THR A 235 -1.49 -102.43 108.82
N HIS A 236 -0.24 -102.01 108.59
CA HIS A 236 0.93 -102.68 109.13
C HIS A 236 1.00 -102.54 110.66
N THR A 237 0.76 -101.35 111.20
CA THR A 237 0.69 -101.15 112.66
C THR A 237 -0.51 -101.87 113.27
N TYR A 238 -1.68 -101.86 112.64
CA TYR A 238 -2.86 -102.59 113.12
C TYR A 238 -2.66 -104.11 113.14
N ILE A 239 -2.03 -104.68 112.11
CA ILE A 239 -1.70 -106.12 112.09
C ILE A 239 -0.64 -106.42 113.16
N HIS A 240 0.36 -105.57 113.31
CA HIS A 240 1.42 -105.76 114.30
C HIS A 240 0.90 -105.69 115.74
N THR A 241 -0.04 -104.78 116.04
CA THR A 241 -0.69 -104.73 117.36
C THR A 241 -1.65 -105.89 117.58
N TYR A 242 -2.38 -106.34 116.55
CA TYR A 242 -3.28 -107.48 116.65
C TYR A 242 -2.56 -108.81 116.92
N ILE A 243 -1.39 -109.02 116.28
CA ILE A 243 -0.54 -110.21 116.53
C ILE A 243 0.07 -110.17 117.94
N LEU A 244 0.43 -108.98 118.44
CA LEU A 244 0.97 -108.82 119.79
C LEU A 244 -0.05 -109.18 120.89
N VAL A 245 -1.34 -108.89 120.67
CA VAL A 245 -2.42 -109.18 121.64
C VAL A 245 -2.75 -110.68 121.74
N LEU A 246 -2.53 -111.46 120.68
CA LEU A 246 -2.79 -112.91 120.72
C LEU A 246 -1.71 -113.75 121.43
N SER A 247 -0.60 -113.13 121.89
CA SER A 247 0.62 -113.86 122.26
C SER A 247 0.93 -113.94 123.77
N THR A 248 0.04 -113.57 124.69
CA THR A 248 0.33 -113.57 126.15
C THR A 248 -0.59 -114.49 126.98
N PRO A 249 -0.05 -115.53 127.67
CA PRO A 249 -0.81 -116.41 128.59
C PRO A 249 -0.66 -116.05 130.09
N MET A 250 -1.66 -116.43 130.89
CA MET A 250 -1.76 -116.29 132.37
C MET A 250 -0.72 -117.13 133.14
N SER A 251 -0.13 -116.58 134.23
CA SER A 251 0.00 -117.26 135.54
C SER A 251 0.51 -116.32 136.66
N THR A 252 0.02 -116.61 137.86
CA THR A 252 0.09 -115.98 139.21
C THR A 252 1.43 -116.26 139.96
N ASN A 253 1.96 -115.52 140.96
CA ASN A 253 1.40 -115.15 142.28
C ASN A 253 2.37 -114.31 143.21
N TRP A 254 1.77 -113.41 144.01
CA TRP A 254 2.01 -112.96 145.43
C TRP A 254 3.18 -112.04 145.95
N LEU A 255 2.75 -110.83 146.42
CA LEU A 255 3.05 -109.97 147.62
C LEU A 255 4.45 -109.36 147.96
N LEU A 256 4.53 -108.02 148.19
CA LEU A 256 4.33 -107.28 149.48
C LEU A 256 4.61 -105.75 149.40
N SER A 257 3.66 -104.96 149.97
CA SER A 257 3.60 -103.61 150.63
C SER A 257 4.64 -102.50 150.33
N VAL A 258 4.31 -101.20 150.23
CA VAL A 258 3.31 -100.33 150.93
C VAL A 258 2.29 -99.70 149.99
#